data_AF-A0A7V7DNJ8-F1
#
_entry.id   AF-A0A7V7DNJ8-F1
#
_cell.length_a   1.000
_cell.length_b   1.000
_cell.length_c   1.000
_cell.angle_alpha   90.00
_cell.angle_beta   90.00
_cell.angle_gamma   90.00
#
_symmetry.space_group_name_H-M   'P 1'
#
loop_
_entity.id
_entity.type
_entity.pdbx_description
1 polymer ?
#
loop_
_entity_poly.entity_id
_entity_poly.type
_entity_poly.pdbx_seq_one_letter_code
_entity_poly.pdbx_strand_id
1 'polypeptide(L)'
;MSFLDILIRPRPRRFLFLLIAISLILILNPFLEGFRELRVILEILFTLLLLAGAYAISQKARVFFFSLFLLIPAMSSHWMTYIQNTGAHGMVSDLFAGAFFAYVAIIILASLFRETEVSMDLIMAAICVYLLMAFFWSSTFSVLEYFQPGSFQLSERTGSAFQDFTYFSFVTLTTLGYGDIVPLTPPAKTLSSIEAVMGQIYIATLVARLVAIHTAQSMRRKNGDDETSVS
;
A
#
# COMPACT_ATOMS: atom_id res chain seq x y z
N MET A 1 -14.39 24.56 10.95
CA MET A 1 -14.20 23.23 11.59
C MET A 1 -13.22 22.44 10.74
N SER A 2 -12.00 22.27 11.26
CA SER A 2 -10.88 21.75 10.48
C SER A 2 -11.12 20.30 10.09
N PHE A 3 -10.90 19.97 8.81
CA PHE A 3 -10.89 18.60 8.25
C PHE A 3 -10.01 17.64 9.06
N LEU A 4 -9.11 18.22 9.86
CA LEU A 4 -8.14 17.56 10.70
C LEU A 4 -8.70 17.10 12.06
N ASP A 5 -9.72 17.68 12.70
CA ASP A 5 -10.13 17.21 14.05
C ASP A 5 -10.96 15.91 14.04
N ILE A 6 -11.05 15.26 12.88
CA ILE A 6 -11.99 14.17 12.59
C ILE A 6 -11.35 12.77 12.77
N LEU A 7 -10.05 12.62 13.02
CA LEU A 7 -9.39 11.31 12.85
C LEU A 7 -8.96 10.58 14.14
N ILE A 8 -9.56 9.39 14.29
CA ILE A 8 -9.02 8.10 14.77
C ILE A 8 -8.69 7.99 16.27
N ARG A 9 -9.48 7.16 17.00
CA ARG A 9 -9.04 6.51 18.24
C ARG A 9 -8.38 5.16 17.90
N PRO A 10 -7.18 4.85 18.38
CA PRO A 10 -6.54 3.55 18.12
C PRO A 10 -7.38 2.41 18.72
N ARG A 11 -7.78 1.44 17.90
CA ARG A 11 -8.12 0.09 18.39
C ARG A 11 -6.91 -0.80 18.09
N PRO A 12 -6.47 -1.63 19.04
CA PRO A 12 -5.25 -2.41 18.88
C PRO A 12 -5.35 -3.37 17.69
N ARG A 13 -4.23 -3.55 16.96
CA ARG A 13 -3.99 -4.63 15.96
C ARG A 13 -4.71 -4.55 14.61
N ARG A 14 -5.37 -3.45 14.24
CA ARG A 14 -6.02 -3.37 12.90
C ARG A 14 -5.01 -3.39 11.75
N PHE A 15 -3.89 -2.71 11.91
CA PHE A 15 -2.82 -2.67 10.91
C PHE A 15 -2.09 -4.01 10.78
N LEU A 16 -2.11 -4.85 11.82
CA LEU A 16 -1.55 -6.19 11.77
C LEU A 16 -2.27 -7.06 10.73
N PHE A 17 -3.60 -7.00 10.65
CA PHE A 17 -4.36 -7.77 9.65
C PHE A 17 -4.00 -7.35 8.22
N LEU A 18 -3.87 -6.04 7.98
CA LEU A 18 -3.45 -5.50 6.69
C LEU A 18 -2.02 -5.95 6.35
N LEU A 19 -1.09 -5.84 7.30
CA LEU A 19 0.30 -6.25 7.11
C LEU A 19 0.41 -7.75 6.81
N ILE A 20 -0.35 -8.59 7.51
CA ILE A 20 -0.42 -10.04 7.28
C ILE A 20 -0.96 -10.31 5.87
N ALA A 21 -2.06 -9.66 5.47
CA ALA A 21 -2.64 -9.84 4.13
C ALA A 21 -1.64 -9.49 3.02
N ILE A 22 -0.93 -8.35 3.15
CA ILE A 22 0.12 -7.96 2.21
C ILE A 22 1.25 -8.99 2.20
N SER A 23 1.77 -9.37 3.37
CA SER A 23 2.91 -10.28 3.47
C SER A 23 2.59 -11.65 2.90
N LEU A 24 1.37 -12.16 3.13
CA LEU A 24 0.91 -13.42 2.56
C LEU A 24 0.87 -13.38 1.03
N ILE A 25 0.40 -12.28 0.43
CA ILE A 25 0.42 -12.12 -1.03
C ILE A 25 1.86 -12.19 -1.55
N LEU A 26 2.78 -11.44 -0.95
CA LEU A 26 4.17 -11.37 -1.43
C LEU A 26 4.89 -12.71 -1.30
N ILE A 27 4.69 -13.41 -0.18
CA ILE A 27 5.33 -14.71 0.06
C ILE A 27 4.74 -15.79 -0.83
N LEU A 28 3.41 -15.82 -0.99
CA LEU A 28 2.74 -16.90 -1.70
C LEU A 28 2.79 -16.77 -3.22
N ASN A 29 2.91 -15.56 -3.78
CA ASN A 29 2.94 -15.34 -5.22
C ASN A 29 3.88 -16.30 -6.00
N PRO A 30 5.19 -16.39 -5.69
CA PRO A 30 6.12 -17.24 -6.45
C PRO A 30 5.79 -18.74 -6.37
N PHE A 31 5.12 -19.21 -5.32
CA PHE A 31 4.76 -20.63 -5.17
C PHE A 31 3.51 -21.00 -5.95
N LEU A 32 2.67 -20.02 -6.31
CA LEU A 32 1.36 -20.23 -6.91
C LEU A 32 1.35 -19.97 -8.42
N GLU A 33 2.34 -19.25 -8.98
CA GLU A 33 2.44 -18.96 -10.41
C GLU A 33 2.51 -20.22 -11.30
N GLY A 34 3.10 -21.31 -10.81
CA GLY A 34 3.23 -22.57 -11.56
C GLY A 34 1.96 -23.42 -11.68
N PHE A 35 0.91 -23.13 -10.89
CA PHE A 35 -0.27 -23.99 -10.79
C PHE A 35 -1.56 -23.20 -11.07
N ARG A 36 -2.19 -23.45 -12.23
CA ARG A 36 -3.43 -22.77 -12.65
C ARG A 36 -4.55 -22.83 -11.60
N GLU A 37 -4.73 -23.99 -10.96
CA GLU A 37 -5.75 -24.22 -9.93
C GLU A 37 -5.48 -23.42 -8.64
N LEU A 38 -4.21 -23.16 -8.32
CA LEU A 38 -3.83 -22.43 -7.11
C LEU A 38 -3.93 -20.91 -7.27
N ARG A 39 -4.14 -20.42 -8.51
CA ARG A 39 -4.29 -18.99 -8.78
C ARG A 39 -5.47 -18.36 -8.06
N VAL A 40 -6.55 -19.11 -7.83
CA VAL A 40 -7.71 -18.67 -7.01
C VAL A 40 -7.29 -18.19 -5.62
N ILE A 41 -6.23 -18.79 -5.04
CA ILE A 41 -5.74 -18.38 -3.72
C ILE A 41 -5.23 -16.93 -3.78
N LEU A 42 -4.56 -16.52 -4.85
CA LEU A 42 -4.10 -15.13 -5.02
C LEU A 42 -5.26 -14.15 -5.17
N GLU A 43 -6.31 -14.52 -5.90
CA GLU A 43 -7.53 -13.70 -6.06
C GLU A 43 -8.26 -13.50 -4.73
N ILE A 44 -8.35 -14.56 -3.92
CA ILE A 44 -8.91 -14.51 -2.57
C ILE A 44 -8.03 -13.66 -1.66
N LEU A 45 -6.71 -13.82 -1.71
CA LEU A 45 -5.78 -13.01 -0.92
C LEU A 45 -5.84 -11.53 -1.31
N PHE A 46 -5.96 -11.21 -2.60
CA PHE A 46 -6.16 -9.84 -3.07
C PHE A 46 -7.48 -9.25 -2.55
N THR A 47 -8.55 -10.04 -2.57
CA THR A 47 -9.82 -9.64 -1.93
C THR A 47 -9.64 -9.38 -0.43
N LEU A 48 -8.92 -10.25 0.27
CA LEU A 48 -8.62 -10.08 1.70
C LEU A 48 -7.76 -8.83 1.95
N LEU A 49 -6.83 -8.49 1.06
CA LEU A 49 -6.05 -7.26 1.12
C LEU A 49 -6.96 -6.02 1.05
N LEU A 50 -7.89 -5.98 0.08
CA LEU A 50 -8.84 -4.88 -0.04
C LEU A 50 -9.74 -4.77 1.20
N LEU A 51 -10.28 -5.89 1.68
CA LEU A 51 -11.12 -5.91 2.89
C LEU A 51 -10.34 -5.49 4.15
N ALA A 52 -9.10 -5.95 4.29
CA ALA A 52 -8.23 -5.56 5.40
C ALA A 52 -7.89 -4.07 5.36
N GLY A 53 -7.66 -3.51 4.17
CA GLY A 53 -7.46 -2.07 3.97
C GLY A 53 -8.69 -1.26 4.39
N ALA A 54 -9.88 -1.70 3.98
CA ALA A 54 -11.13 -1.03 4.35
C ALA A 54 -11.38 -1.13 5.86
N TYR A 55 -11.11 -2.30 6.46
CA TYR A 55 -11.19 -2.52 7.90
C TYR A 55 -10.21 -1.63 8.69
N ALA A 56 -8.98 -1.45 8.20
CA ALA A 56 -7.96 -0.62 8.85
C ALA A 56 -8.45 0.83 9.03
N ILE A 57 -9.20 1.37 8.07
CA ILE A 57 -9.70 2.76 8.09
C ILE A 57 -11.17 2.90 8.56
N SER A 58 -11.86 1.80 8.89
CA SER A 58 -13.31 1.71 9.17
C SER A 58 -13.82 2.38 10.46
N GLN A 59 -13.18 3.42 10.97
CA GLN A 59 -13.54 4.06 12.25
C GLN A 59 -14.81 4.91 12.19
N LYS A 60 -15.10 5.54 11.04
CA LYS A 60 -16.24 6.43 10.84
C LYS A 60 -17.02 6.02 9.60
N ALA A 61 -18.35 6.12 9.69
CA ALA A 61 -19.27 5.73 8.61
C ALA A 61 -18.92 6.37 7.27
N ARG A 62 -18.57 7.67 7.23
CA ARG A 62 -18.21 8.37 5.97
C ARG A 62 -16.97 7.77 5.28
N VAL A 63 -15.93 7.45 6.05
CA VAL A 63 -14.69 6.84 5.52
C VAL A 63 -14.97 5.42 5.02
N PHE A 64 -15.79 4.68 5.76
CA PHE A 64 -16.21 3.33 5.39
C PHE A 64 -17.10 3.30 4.13
N PHE A 65 -18.07 4.22 4.00
CA PHE A 65 -18.92 4.29 2.81
C PHE A 65 -18.13 4.67 1.57
N PHE A 66 -17.17 5.59 1.69
CA PHE A 66 -16.31 5.96 0.56
C PHE A 66 -15.33 4.83 0.18
N SER A 67 -14.77 4.12 1.15
CA SER A 67 -13.93 2.96 0.85
C SER A 67 -14.73 1.84 0.18
N LEU A 68 -15.99 1.63 0.58
CA LEU A 68 -16.88 0.66 -0.06
C LEU A 68 -17.21 1.04 -1.52
N PHE A 69 -17.40 2.33 -1.79
CA PHE A 69 -17.62 2.83 -3.15
C PHE A 69 -16.44 2.54 -4.09
N LEU A 70 -15.21 2.57 -3.59
CA LEU A 70 -14.01 2.19 -4.37
C LEU A 70 -13.81 0.67 -4.44
N LEU A 71 -14.11 -0.03 -3.34
CA LEU A 71 -13.87 -1.46 -3.18
C LEU A 71 -14.82 -2.33 -4.00
N ILE A 72 -16.11 -1.98 -4.09
CA ILE A 72 -17.11 -2.78 -4.83
C ILE A 72 -16.74 -2.88 -6.33
N PRO A 73 -16.46 -1.77 -7.05
CA PRO A 73 -16.05 -1.83 -8.45
C PRO A 73 -14.71 -2.54 -8.63
N ALA A 74 -13.74 -2.34 -7.73
CA ALA A 74 -12.44 -3.02 -7.78
C ALA A 74 -12.60 -4.55 -7.69
N MET A 75 -13.39 -5.03 -6.72
CA MET A 75 -13.64 -6.46 -6.52
C MET A 75 -14.47 -7.06 -7.65
N SER A 76 -15.54 -6.40 -8.07
CA SER A 76 -16.43 -6.95 -9.10
C SER A 76 -15.71 -7.09 -10.44
N SER A 77 -14.92 -6.10 -10.83
CA SER A 77 -14.11 -6.14 -12.05
C SER A 77 -12.96 -7.16 -11.97
N HIS A 78 -12.35 -7.36 -10.80
CA HIS A 78 -11.32 -8.37 -10.57
C HIS A 78 -11.87 -9.78 -10.85
N TRP A 79 -12.97 -10.15 -10.18
CA TRP A 79 -13.62 -11.45 -10.38
C TRP A 79 -14.18 -11.62 -11.79
N MET A 80 -14.67 -10.55 -12.40
CA MET A 80 -15.11 -10.58 -13.80
C MET A 80 -13.96 -10.89 -14.76
N THR A 81 -12.77 -10.35 -14.49
CA THR A 81 -11.55 -10.63 -15.27
C THR A 81 -11.15 -12.10 -15.14
N TYR A 82 -11.23 -12.66 -13.94
CA TYR A 82 -10.97 -14.08 -13.69
C TYR A 82 -11.91 -15.00 -14.50
N ILE A 83 -13.19 -14.63 -14.65
CA ILE A 83 -14.20 -15.46 -15.33
C ILE A 83 -14.19 -15.27 -16.86
N GLN A 84 -14.07 -14.03 -17.35
CA GLN A 84 -14.34 -13.71 -18.77
C GLN A 84 -13.08 -13.41 -19.60
N ASN A 85 -11.91 -13.32 -18.97
CA ASN A 85 -10.60 -13.10 -19.61
C ASN A 85 -10.57 -11.97 -20.66
N THR A 86 -11.28 -10.88 -20.39
CA THR A 86 -11.36 -9.69 -21.24
C THR A 86 -10.54 -8.55 -20.64
N GLY A 87 -9.61 -7.99 -21.41
CA GLY A 87 -8.62 -7.01 -20.91
C GLY A 87 -9.21 -5.70 -20.38
N ALA A 88 -10.39 -5.28 -20.85
CA ALA A 88 -11.05 -4.05 -20.39
C ALA A 88 -11.48 -4.10 -18.92
N HIS A 89 -11.83 -5.28 -18.40
CA HIS A 89 -12.20 -5.44 -16.99
C HIS A 89 -10.98 -5.36 -16.06
N GLY A 90 -9.80 -5.78 -16.55
CA GLY A 90 -8.54 -5.65 -15.82
C GLY A 90 -8.19 -4.18 -15.57
N MET A 91 -8.26 -3.32 -16.60
CA MET A 91 -8.00 -1.88 -16.45
C MET A 91 -8.91 -1.21 -15.42
N VAL A 92 -10.21 -1.52 -15.46
CA VAL A 92 -11.18 -0.94 -14.49
C VAL A 92 -10.83 -1.39 -13.08
N SER A 93 -10.48 -2.67 -12.89
CA SER A 93 -10.04 -3.19 -11.60
C SER A 93 -8.80 -2.46 -11.08
N ASP A 94 -7.78 -2.32 -11.92
CA ASP A 94 -6.53 -1.66 -11.55
C ASP A 94 -6.74 -0.19 -11.20
N LEU A 95 -7.61 0.53 -11.93
CA LEU A 95 -7.92 1.93 -11.66
C LEU A 95 -8.61 2.11 -10.30
N PHE A 96 -9.65 1.32 -10.01
CA PHE A 96 -10.37 1.41 -8.74
C PHE A 96 -9.54 0.90 -7.57
N ALA A 97 -8.74 -0.16 -7.77
CA ALA A 97 -7.80 -0.68 -6.78
C ALA A 97 -6.72 0.36 -6.46
N GLY A 98 -6.13 1.01 -7.47
CA GLY A 98 -5.17 2.09 -7.29
C GLY A 98 -5.75 3.26 -6.50
N ALA A 99 -6.94 3.72 -6.85
CA ALA A 99 -7.65 4.76 -6.10
C ALA A 99 -7.93 4.34 -4.65
N PHE A 100 -8.31 3.08 -4.43
CA PHE A 100 -8.50 2.52 -3.10
C PHE A 100 -7.20 2.49 -2.28
N PHE A 101 -6.11 1.99 -2.85
CA PHE A 101 -4.81 1.93 -2.17
C PHE A 101 -4.28 3.33 -1.83
N ALA A 102 -4.40 4.29 -2.74
CA ALA A 102 -4.08 5.69 -2.48
C ALA A 102 -4.92 6.25 -1.34
N TYR A 103 -6.24 6.01 -1.35
CA TYR A 103 -7.15 6.48 -0.31
C TYR A 103 -6.79 5.92 1.08
N VAL A 104 -6.58 4.61 1.17
CA VAL A 104 -6.16 3.94 2.42
C VAL A 104 -4.80 4.48 2.87
N ALA A 105 -3.80 4.55 1.99
CA ALA A 105 -2.47 5.03 2.31
C ALA A 105 -2.49 6.48 2.84
N ILE A 106 -3.24 7.38 2.19
CA ILE A 106 -3.36 8.79 2.63
C ILE A 106 -4.00 8.89 4.01
N ILE A 107 -5.06 8.11 4.29
CA ILE A 107 -5.71 8.13 5.61
C ILE A 107 -4.77 7.61 6.69
N ILE A 108 -4.09 6.48 6.44
CA ILE A 108 -3.16 5.91 7.41
C ILE A 108 -2.00 6.89 7.62
N LEU A 109 -1.43 7.46 6.56
CA LEU A 109 -0.37 8.47 6.66
C LEU A 109 -0.82 9.70 7.46
N ALA A 110 -2.02 10.22 7.21
CA ALA A 110 -2.59 11.33 7.98
C ALA A 110 -2.82 10.98 9.45
N SER A 111 -3.06 9.71 9.77
CA SER A 111 -3.12 9.21 11.14
C SER A 111 -1.74 9.14 11.79
N LEU A 112 -0.70 8.75 11.04
CA LEU A 112 0.67 8.67 11.56
C LEU A 112 1.09 10.02 12.12
N PHE A 113 0.86 11.12 11.39
CA PHE A 113 1.29 12.46 11.80
C PHE A 113 0.69 12.96 13.12
N ARG A 114 -0.39 12.34 13.61
CA ARG A 114 -1.09 12.74 14.84
C ARG A 114 -0.59 12.05 16.09
N GLU A 115 0.00 10.87 15.93
CA GLU A 115 0.42 10.06 17.06
C GLU A 115 1.64 10.71 17.72
N THR A 116 1.55 10.92 19.03
CA THR A 116 2.63 11.52 19.85
C THR A 116 3.46 10.50 20.60
N GLU A 117 3.17 9.21 20.40
CA GLU A 117 3.84 8.12 21.07
C GLU A 117 4.26 7.02 20.09
N VAL A 118 5.49 6.51 20.23
CA VAL A 118 5.93 5.35 19.44
C VAL A 118 5.28 4.09 20.00
N SER A 119 4.32 3.54 19.25
CA SER A 119 3.65 2.27 19.54
C SER A 119 3.90 1.25 18.43
N MET A 120 3.71 -0.04 18.72
CA MET A 120 3.79 -1.09 17.69
C MET A 120 2.75 -0.88 16.59
N ASP A 121 1.57 -0.37 16.92
CA ASP A 121 0.53 -0.04 15.93
C ASP A 121 1.00 1.09 14.99
N LEU A 122 1.74 2.09 15.49
CA LEU A 122 2.32 3.16 14.66
C LEU A 122 3.33 2.61 13.66
N ILE A 123 4.21 1.71 14.12
CA ILE A 123 5.23 1.08 13.27
C ILE A 123 4.55 0.21 12.20
N MET A 124 3.57 -0.62 12.58
CA MET A 124 2.82 -1.45 11.64
C MET A 124 2.06 -0.61 10.61
N ALA A 125 1.42 0.49 11.05
CA ALA A 125 0.73 1.42 10.17
C ALA A 125 1.69 2.05 9.14
N ALA A 126 2.89 2.46 9.59
CA ALA A 126 3.90 3.02 8.71
C ALA A 126 4.40 2.01 7.68
N ILE A 127 4.71 0.78 8.09
CA ILE A 127 5.08 -0.29 7.17
C ILE A 127 3.95 -0.53 6.15
N CYS A 128 2.69 -0.57 6.61
CA CYS A 128 1.55 -0.74 5.71
C CYS A 128 1.46 0.38 4.66
N VAL A 129 1.69 1.64 5.02
CA VAL A 129 1.67 2.75 4.05
C VAL A 129 2.74 2.57 2.98
N TYR A 130 3.96 2.20 3.37
CA TYR A 130 5.05 1.94 2.41
C TYR A 130 4.68 0.82 1.44
N LEU A 131 4.16 -0.29 1.96
CA LEU A 131 3.77 -1.43 1.13
C LEU A 131 2.55 -1.13 0.24
N LEU A 132 1.57 -0.38 0.74
CA LEU A 132 0.42 0.08 -0.06
C LEU A 132 0.83 1.01 -1.19
N MET A 133 1.92 1.76 -1.03
CA MET A 133 2.48 2.61 -2.08
C MET A 133 2.89 1.78 -3.30
N ALA A 134 3.48 0.60 -3.09
CA ALA A 134 3.85 -0.31 -4.17
C ALA A 134 2.62 -0.79 -4.97
N PHE A 135 1.52 -1.14 -4.29
CA PHE A 135 0.30 -1.54 -4.98
C PHE A 135 -0.37 -0.38 -5.72
N PHE A 136 -0.29 0.84 -5.19
CA PHE A 136 -0.77 2.04 -5.89
C PHE A 136 0.02 2.30 -7.19
N TRP A 137 1.35 2.24 -7.12
CA TRP A 137 2.20 2.42 -8.30
C TRP A 137 2.02 1.29 -9.31
N SER A 138 1.89 0.05 -8.85
CA SER A 138 1.55 -1.10 -9.68
C SER A 138 0.28 -0.87 -10.50
N SER A 139 -0.82 -0.47 -9.85
CA SER A 139 -2.06 -0.07 -10.55
C SER A 139 -1.83 1.04 -11.57
N THR A 140 -1.01 2.04 -11.22
CA THR A 140 -0.70 3.17 -12.10
C THR A 140 0.05 2.72 -13.36
N PHE A 141 1.03 1.82 -13.22
CA PHE A 141 1.78 1.28 -14.35
C PHE A 141 0.96 0.30 -15.20
N SER A 142 0.13 -0.55 -14.58
CA SER A 142 -0.80 -1.40 -15.32
C SER A 142 -1.74 -0.58 -16.20
N VAL A 143 -2.31 0.49 -15.66
CA VAL A 143 -3.19 1.39 -16.42
C VAL A 143 -2.42 2.10 -17.53
N LEU A 144 -1.19 2.55 -17.28
CA LEU A 144 -0.35 3.16 -18.32
C LEU A 144 -0.04 2.18 -19.46
N GLU A 145 0.37 0.95 -19.14
CA GLU A 145 0.67 -0.09 -20.13
C GLU A 145 -0.58 -0.50 -20.92
N TYR A 146 -1.76 -0.42 -20.32
CA TYR A 146 -3.03 -0.62 -21.03
C TYR A 146 -3.29 0.49 -22.08
N PHE A 147 -3.11 1.76 -21.72
CA PHE A 147 -3.36 2.89 -22.62
C PHE A 147 -2.26 3.08 -23.67
N GLN A 148 -1.02 2.76 -23.32
CA GLN A 148 0.14 2.85 -24.20
C GLN A 148 0.93 1.53 -24.13
N PRO A 149 0.49 0.48 -24.83
CA PRO A 149 1.19 -0.80 -24.87
C PRO A 149 2.63 -0.66 -25.35
N GLY A 150 3.56 -1.35 -24.70
CA GLY A 150 5.00 -1.19 -24.93
C GLY A 150 5.60 0.02 -24.21
N SER A 151 4.93 0.53 -23.18
CA SER A 151 5.51 1.54 -22.28
C SER A 151 6.64 0.97 -21.45
N PHE A 152 6.60 -0.35 -21.18
CA PHE A 152 7.64 -1.08 -20.48
C PHE A 152 8.18 -2.25 -21.33
N GLN A 153 9.48 -2.47 -21.25
CA GLN A 153 10.12 -3.70 -21.70
C GLN A 153 10.21 -4.67 -20.53
N LEU A 154 9.62 -5.85 -20.68
CA LEU A 154 9.68 -6.93 -19.70
C LEU A 154 10.56 -8.04 -20.25
N SER A 155 11.52 -8.52 -19.46
CA SER A 155 12.39 -9.65 -19.85
C SER A 155 11.61 -10.96 -19.98
N GLU A 156 10.63 -11.17 -19.09
CA GLU A 156 9.69 -12.27 -19.13
C GLU A 156 8.34 -11.81 -18.56
N ARG A 157 7.22 -12.27 -19.12
CA ARG A 157 5.88 -12.04 -18.54
C ARG A 157 5.52 -13.26 -17.70
N THR A 158 5.62 -13.12 -16.39
CA THR A 158 5.40 -14.23 -15.44
C THR A 158 3.98 -14.23 -14.87
N GLY A 159 3.27 -13.10 -14.93
CA GLY A 159 1.93 -12.98 -14.36
C GLY A 159 0.98 -12.07 -15.15
N SER A 160 -0.02 -11.54 -14.44
CA SER A 160 -0.80 -10.41 -14.92
C SER A 160 0.06 -9.14 -14.92
N ALA A 161 -0.30 -8.14 -15.72
CA ALA A 161 0.41 -6.85 -15.73
C ALA A 161 0.53 -6.26 -14.31
N PHE A 162 -0.53 -6.36 -13.49
CA PHE A 162 -0.49 -5.95 -12.09
C PHE A 162 0.53 -6.72 -11.25
N GLN A 163 0.72 -8.02 -11.48
CA GLN A 163 1.73 -8.80 -10.75
C GLN A 163 3.15 -8.37 -11.13
N ASP A 164 3.41 -8.25 -12.44
CA ASP A 164 4.71 -7.80 -12.97
C ASP A 164 5.05 -6.39 -12.45
N PHE A 165 4.08 -5.47 -12.47
CA PHE A 165 4.26 -4.11 -11.97
C PHE A 165 4.28 -4.00 -10.45
N THR A 166 3.68 -4.94 -9.72
CA THR A 166 3.85 -5.02 -8.25
C THR A 166 5.29 -5.32 -7.91
N TYR A 167 5.90 -6.30 -8.59
CA TYR A 167 7.32 -6.60 -8.45
C TYR A 167 8.19 -5.39 -8.85
N PHE A 168 7.94 -4.78 -10.01
CA PHE A 168 8.65 -3.58 -10.45
C PHE A 168 8.59 -2.44 -9.42
N SER A 169 7.41 -2.21 -8.84
CA SER A 169 7.19 -1.14 -7.85
C SER A 169 7.98 -1.40 -6.56
N PHE A 170 8.02 -2.64 -6.07
CA PHE A 170 8.86 -2.99 -4.92
C PHE A 170 10.35 -2.81 -5.20
N VAL A 171 10.83 -3.28 -6.35
CA VAL A 171 12.22 -3.12 -6.77
C VAL A 171 12.60 -1.65 -6.94
N THR A 172 11.68 -0.82 -7.43
CA THR A 172 11.89 0.62 -7.64
C THR A 172 11.85 1.42 -6.34
N LEU A 173 10.84 1.23 -5.50
CA LEU A 173 10.73 1.89 -4.19
C LEU A 173 11.92 1.59 -3.27
N THR A 174 12.41 0.35 -3.31
CA THR A 174 13.60 -0.09 -2.56
C THR A 174 14.92 0.29 -3.22
N THR A 175 14.89 0.99 -4.38
CA THR A 175 16.06 1.42 -5.15
C THR A 175 16.98 0.28 -5.59
N LEU A 176 16.45 -0.94 -5.70
CA LEU A 176 17.20 -2.12 -6.08
C LEU A 176 17.47 -2.16 -7.58
N GLY A 177 16.44 -1.90 -8.40
CA GLY A 177 16.57 -1.66 -9.85
C GLY A 177 17.27 -2.76 -10.64
N TYR A 178 16.82 -4.02 -10.55
CA TYR A 178 17.44 -5.15 -11.27
C TYR A 178 17.52 -4.97 -12.79
N GLY A 179 16.64 -4.17 -13.38
CA GLY A 179 16.66 -3.85 -14.81
C GLY A 179 16.00 -4.90 -15.72
N ASP A 180 15.26 -5.83 -15.12
CA ASP A 180 14.45 -6.84 -15.81
C ASP A 180 13.12 -6.30 -16.34
N ILE A 181 12.59 -5.24 -15.72
CA ILE A 181 11.49 -4.41 -16.22
C ILE A 181 12.00 -2.98 -16.40
N VAL A 182 11.92 -2.46 -17.63
CA VAL A 182 12.52 -1.17 -18.01
C VAL A 182 11.48 -0.22 -18.62
N PRO A 183 11.30 1.00 -18.07
CA PRO A 183 10.42 2.00 -18.67
C PRO A 183 11.01 2.57 -19.96
N LEU A 184 10.27 2.51 -21.07
CA LEU A 184 10.70 2.97 -22.38
C LEU A 184 10.15 4.35 -22.73
N THR A 185 8.87 4.59 -22.45
CA THR A 185 8.17 5.81 -22.85
C THR A 185 8.41 6.97 -21.87
N PRO A 186 8.32 8.24 -22.33
CA PRO A 186 8.50 9.39 -21.43
C PRO A 186 7.57 9.39 -20.20
N PRO A 187 6.27 9.04 -20.30
CA PRO A 187 5.40 8.92 -19.13
C PRO A 187 5.86 7.82 -18.16
N ALA A 188 6.23 6.65 -18.67
CA ALA A 188 6.73 5.54 -17.85
C ALA A 188 7.98 5.95 -17.07
N LYS A 189 8.98 6.53 -17.76
CA LYS A 189 10.23 7.01 -17.13
C LYS A 189 9.97 8.05 -16.05
N THR A 190 9.07 9.00 -16.31
CA THR A 190 8.72 10.06 -15.37
C THR A 190 8.05 9.48 -14.12
N LEU A 191 7.07 8.59 -14.30
CA LEU A 191 6.35 7.96 -13.19
C LEU A 191 7.27 7.07 -12.35
N SER A 192 8.12 6.25 -12.97
CA SER A 192 9.12 5.44 -12.25
C SER A 192 10.12 6.30 -11.47
N SER A 193 10.50 7.46 -12.02
CA SER A 193 11.39 8.40 -11.31
C SER A 193 10.70 9.03 -10.11
N ILE A 194 9.41 9.41 -10.24
CA ILE A 194 8.62 9.94 -9.14
C ILE A 194 8.45 8.88 -8.05
N GLU A 195 8.14 7.64 -8.43
CA GLU A 195 8.03 6.52 -7.49
C GLU A 195 9.32 6.34 -6.67
N ALA A 196 10.47 6.26 -7.33
CA ALA A 196 11.76 6.08 -6.64
C ALA A 196 12.04 7.21 -5.64
N VAL A 197 11.79 8.46 -6.02
CA VAL A 197 11.96 9.63 -5.14
C VAL A 197 10.97 9.58 -3.97
N MET A 198 9.70 9.25 -4.23
CA MET A 198 8.66 9.13 -3.20
C MET A 198 9.00 8.04 -2.17
N GLY A 199 9.53 6.89 -2.62
CA GLY A 199 9.97 5.82 -1.73
C GLY A 199 11.06 6.27 -0.75
N GLN A 200 12.08 6.95 -1.26
CA GLN A 200 13.19 7.45 -0.44
C GLN A 200 12.77 8.57 0.52
N ILE A 201 11.99 9.54 0.04
CA ILE A 201 11.45 10.62 0.89
C ILE A 201 10.57 10.04 1.99
N TYR A 202 9.74 9.04 1.69
CA TYR A 202 8.90 8.39 2.67
C TYR A 202 9.72 7.74 3.78
N ILE A 203 10.72 6.91 3.44
CA ILE A 203 11.55 6.24 4.46
C ILE A 203 12.29 7.27 5.30
N ALA A 204 12.91 8.28 4.68
CA ALA A 204 13.66 9.31 5.40
C ALA A 204 12.78 10.10 6.38
N THR A 205 11.59 10.54 5.94
CA THR A 205 10.65 11.30 6.78
C THR A 205 10.07 10.45 7.89
N LEU A 206 9.76 9.17 7.63
CA LEU A 206 9.26 8.24 8.63
C LEU A 206 10.29 8.02 9.75
N VAL A 207 11.53 7.69 9.39
CA VAL A 207 12.60 7.44 10.37
C VAL A 207 12.87 8.69 11.21
N ALA A 208 13.00 9.85 10.57
CA ALA A 208 13.20 11.12 11.28
C ALA A 208 12.08 11.39 12.28
N ARG A 209 10.82 11.14 11.89
CA ARG A 209 9.65 11.31 12.77
C ARG A 209 9.66 10.35 13.95
N LEU A 210 9.93 9.06 13.72
CA LEU A 210 9.96 8.05 14.79
C LEU A 210 11.05 8.37 15.82
N VAL A 211 12.24 8.77 15.37
CA VAL A 211 13.34 9.19 16.26
C VAL A 211 12.98 10.45 17.06
N ALA A 212 12.35 11.44 16.42
CA ALA A 212 11.93 12.66 17.10
C ALA A 212 10.92 12.37 18.23
N ILE A 213 9.93 11.51 17.96
CA ILE A 213 8.93 11.12 18.97
C ILE A 213 9.58 10.31 20.09
N HIS A 214 10.40 9.32 19.76
CA HIS A 214 11.09 8.50 20.76
C HIS A 214 11.96 9.34 21.70
N THR A 215 12.69 10.31 21.14
CA THR A 215 13.54 11.22 21.92
C THR A 215 12.70 12.11 22.83
N ALA A 216 11.60 12.68 22.33
CA ALA A 216 10.68 13.48 23.13
C ALA A 216 10.02 12.68 24.27
N GLN A 217 9.68 11.41 24.01
CA GLN A 217 9.13 10.50 25.02
C GLN A 217 10.15 10.16 26.12
N SER A 218 11.39 9.84 25.75
CA SER A 218 12.46 9.53 26.71
C SER A 218 12.78 10.71 27.63
N MET A 219 12.78 11.95 27.09
CA MET A 219 12.96 13.16 27.90
C MET A 219 11.81 13.39 28.89
N ARG A 220 10.56 13.17 28.47
CA ARG A 220 9.39 13.28 29.36
C ARG A 220 9.44 12.26 30.49
N ARG A 221 9.85 11.02 30.20
CA ARG A 221 9.96 9.96 31.21
C ARG A 221 11.01 10.28 32.25
N LYS A 222 12.19 10.75 31.83
CA LYS A 222 13.29 11.14 32.73
C LYS A 222 12.87 12.25 33.71
N ASN A 223 12.19 13.30 33.23
CA ASN A 223 11.73 14.39 34.09
C ASN A 223 10.67 13.94 35.13
N GLY A 224 9.81 12.97 34.78
CA GLY A 224 8.82 12.42 35.72
C GLY A 224 9.42 11.55 36.82
N ASP A 225 10.51 10.83 36.52
CA ASP A 225 11.25 10.01 37.49
C ASP A 225 12.03 10.91 38.48
N ASP A 226 12.58 12.04 38.03
CA ASP A 226 13.27 13.01 38.90
C ASP A 226 12.30 13.69 39.89
N GLU A 227 11.09 14.09 39.46
CA GLU A 227 10.08 14.72 40.33
C GLU A 227 9.53 13.78 41.42
N THR A 228 9.43 12.48 41.14
CA THR A 228 8.94 11.47 42.10
C THR A 228 10.01 10.99 43.09
N SER A 229 11.29 11.22 42.79
CA SER A 229 12.41 10.89 43.69
C SER A 229 12.70 11.95 44.76
N VAL A 230 12.13 13.15 44.61
CA VAL A 230 12.34 14.31 45.51
C VAL A 230 11.19 14.47 46.52
N SER A 231 10.08 13.73 46.35
CA SER A 231 8.93 13.69 47.28
C SER A 231 9.01 12.51 48.25
#